data_AF-A0A2V5MXX0-F1
#
_entry.id   AF-A0A2V5MXX0-F1
#
_cell.length_a   1.000
_cell.length_b   1.000
_cell.length_c   1.000
_cell.angle_alpha   90.00
_cell.angle_beta   90.00
_cell.angle_gamma   90.00
#
_symmetry.space_group_name_H-M   'P 1'
#
loop_
_entity.id
_entity.type
_entity.pdbx_description
1 polymer ?
#
loop_
_entity_poly.entity_id
_entity_poly.type
_entity_poly.pdbx_seq_one_letter_code
_entity_poly.pdbx_strand_id
1 'polypeptide(L)'
;MGDLLQQVAQTIRSKKLFRHGKGILVAVSGGLDSMVLLRVLHRLAQKFDWRLVIAHFNHRLRGAESDADEQLVQKTAAQLGLQFVSGGGNVREHRRAQKLSLEMAGRALRHNFLGGVADQMQIPSVALAHHADDQVELFFLRLFRGAGGEGLGGMKWIGPALFHRNVQLVRPLLAQTKADLLAYAMRDKIRFREDASNQSSDMLRNRIRRELVPLLSQQYQPAILLRILRSMEIIGAEAEYIRQSAEDWIANQRRERFERLHPAVQRQCLCLQLDRLYITPEFDLVEHLRCFPNRRITLSPGCTVYREEAGWLYRQKVTADKFDVNETSMDLGADCGERVFDGVRITWQIQAARGRFREAQQRAGREYFDADKIGPVIRLRHWRAGDRFQPIGMANEMKLQDFFTNAKVPRARRRELIVATTALGEIFWIEGLRIGERFKLDKAIQRRLKWKWQRVA
;
A
#
# COMPACT_ATOMS: atom_id res chain seq x y z
N MET A 1 -17.53 -3.64 34.93
CA MET A 1 -16.41 -3.01 34.21
C MET A 1 -15.44 -2.46 35.24
N GLY A 2 -14.17 -2.86 35.19
CA GLY A 2 -13.14 -2.29 36.08
C GLY A 2 -12.98 -0.79 35.82
N ASP A 3 -12.48 -0.07 36.82
CA ASP A 3 -12.17 1.35 36.67
C ASP A 3 -11.15 1.55 35.54
N LEU A 4 -11.45 2.41 34.55
CA LEU A 4 -10.58 2.68 33.39
C LEU A 4 -9.14 2.97 33.83
N LEU A 5 -8.98 3.68 34.95
CA LEU A 5 -7.69 3.97 35.55
C LEU A 5 -6.90 2.69 35.90
N GLN A 6 -7.55 1.68 36.48
CA GLN A 6 -6.93 0.40 36.82
C GLN A 6 -6.52 -0.38 35.56
N GLN A 7 -7.39 -0.41 34.55
CA GLN A 7 -7.10 -1.10 33.29
C GLN A 7 -5.92 -0.47 32.55
N VAL A 8 -5.86 0.86 32.49
CA VAL A 8 -4.73 1.58 31.89
C VAL A 8 -3.46 1.39 32.73
N ALA A 9 -3.54 1.43 34.06
CA ALA A 9 -2.40 1.16 34.93
C ALA A 9 -1.83 -0.25 34.74
N GLN A 10 -2.71 -1.27 34.64
CA GLN A 10 -2.32 -2.65 34.37
C GLN A 10 -1.64 -2.76 33.01
N THR A 11 -2.19 -2.10 31.98
CA THR A 11 -1.61 -2.08 30.62
C THR A 11 -0.24 -1.43 30.59
N ILE A 12 -0.08 -0.27 31.25
CA ILE A 12 1.22 0.42 31.35
C ILE A 12 2.27 -0.50 31.99
N ARG A 13 1.89 -1.21 33.07
CA ARG A 13 2.80 -2.14 33.77
C ARG A 13 3.15 -3.36 32.92
N SER A 14 2.15 -4.05 32.35
CA SER A 14 2.34 -5.30 31.62
C SER A 14 3.15 -5.10 30.33
N LYS A 15 2.89 -4.00 29.62
CA LYS A 15 3.58 -3.64 28.38
C LYS A 15 4.82 -2.77 28.61
N LYS A 16 5.17 -2.44 29.86
CA LYS A 16 6.31 -1.58 30.24
C LYS A 16 6.34 -0.26 29.45
N LEU A 17 5.18 0.41 29.35
CA LEU A 17 5.00 1.56 28.44
C LEU A 17 5.80 2.81 28.83
N PHE A 18 6.05 3.01 30.12
CA PHE A 18 6.83 4.13 30.65
C PHE A 18 7.82 3.62 31.68
N ARG A 19 8.97 4.31 31.77
CA ARG A 19 9.99 4.06 32.80
C ARG A 19 9.62 4.81 34.08
N HIS A 20 9.87 4.20 35.23
CA HIS A 20 9.71 4.83 36.54
C HIS A 20 10.65 6.04 36.67
N GLY A 21 10.23 7.11 37.34
CA GLY A 21 11.10 8.27 37.60
C GLY A 21 11.43 9.14 36.37
N LYS A 22 10.82 8.85 35.21
CA LYS A 22 11.12 9.56 33.95
C LYS A 22 10.03 10.53 33.55
N GLY A 23 10.42 11.50 32.74
CA GLY A 23 9.49 12.49 32.17
C GLY A 23 8.59 11.87 31.10
N ILE A 24 7.36 12.38 30.99
CA ILE A 24 6.42 12.04 29.92
C ILE A 24 5.86 13.33 29.34
N LEU A 25 6.02 13.50 28.03
CA LEU A 25 5.41 14.60 27.28
C LEU A 25 4.02 14.13 26.82
N VAL A 26 2.96 14.70 27.38
CA VAL A 26 1.58 14.34 27.04
C VAL A 26 1.09 15.25 25.91
N ALA A 27 0.78 14.68 24.75
CA ALA A 27 0.24 15.44 23.63
C ALA A 27 -1.26 15.68 23.83
N VAL A 28 -1.65 16.93 24.08
CA VAL A 28 -3.04 17.29 24.44
C VAL A 28 -3.62 18.25 23.40
N SER A 29 -4.66 17.81 22.70
CA SER A 29 -5.35 18.63 21.68
C SER A 29 -6.51 19.45 22.24
N GLY A 30 -6.98 19.15 23.46
CA GLY A 30 -8.20 19.74 24.04
C GLY A 30 -9.47 18.90 23.80
N GLY A 31 -9.38 17.90 22.91
CA GLY A 31 -10.44 16.92 22.67
C GLY A 31 -10.53 15.83 23.74
N LEU A 32 -11.69 15.15 23.82
CA LEU A 32 -12.03 14.09 24.78
C LEU A 32 -10.86 13.16 25.08
N ASP A 33 -10.35 12.47 24.06
CA ASP A 33 -9.38 11.38 24.23
C ASP A 33 -8.09 11.88 24.88
N SER A 34 -7.63 13.07 24.46
CA SER A 34 -6.40 13.68 24.95
C SER A 34 -6.53 14.22 26.37
N MET A 35 -7.70 14.75 26.73
CA MET A 35 -7.99 15.22 28.09
C MET A 35 -8.13 14.06 29.07
N VAL A 36 -8.74 12.95 28.63
CA VAL A 36 -8.80 11.70 29.43
C VAL A 36 -7.41 11.12 29.62
N LEU A 37 -6.60 11.03 28.56
CA LEU A 37 -5.20 10.57 28.67
C LEU A 37 -4.43 11.39 29.71
N LEU A 38 -4.50 12.73 29.63
CA LEU A 38 -3.85 13.63 30.58
C LEU A 38 -4.29 13.33 32.00
N ARG A 39 -5.60 13.21 32.25
CA ARG A 39 -6.12 12.98 33.60
C ARG A 39 -5.70 11.62 34.16
N VAL A 40 -5.74 10.58 33.34
CA VAL A 40 -5.31 9.23 33.72
C VAL A 40 -3.82 9.22 34.07
N LEU A 41 -2.95 9.77 33.21
CA LEU A 41 -1.52 9.82 33.49
C LEU A 41 -1.20 10.68 34.71
N HIS A 42 -1.88 11.81 34.91
CA HIS A 42 -1.70 12.66 36.09
C HIS A 42 -2.01 11.90 37.39
N ARG A 43 -3.10 11.12 37.43
CA ARG A 43 -3.44 10.30 38.60
C ARG A 43 -2.43 9.19 38.86
N LEU A 44 -1.83 8.64 37.80
CA LEU A 44 -0.83 7.59 37.92
C LEU A 44 0.58 8.14 38.19
N ALA A 45 0.84 9.41 37.90
CA ALA A 45 2.16 10.02 38.00
C ALA A 45 2.76 9.91 39.40
N GLN A 46 1.97 10.16 40.44
CA GLN A 46 2.44 10.03 41.83
C GLN A 46 2.89 8.60 42.17
N LYS A 47 2.18 7.59 41.65
CA LYS A 47 2.47 6.18 41.93
C LYS A 47 3.76 5.70 41.24
N PHE A 48 4.12 6.30 40.10
CA PHE A 48 5.26 5.87 39.29
C PHE A 48 6.38 6.92 39.21
N ASP A 49 6.29 7.97 40.02
CA ASP A 49 7.21 9.10 40.08
C ASP A 49 7.46 9.73 38.70
N TRP A 50 6.39 9.99 37.94
CA TRP A 50 6.50 10.60 36.61
C TRP A 50 6.45 12.12 36.66
N ARG A 51 7.37 12.76 35.94
CA ARG A 51 7.29 14.20 35.64
C ARG A 51 6.51 14.42 34.35
N LEU A 52 5.29 14.95 34.45
CA LEU A 52 4.46 15.22 33.28
C LEU A 52 4.71 16.63 32.73
N VAL A 53 4.79 16.75 31.41
CA VAL A 53 4.78 18.02 30.68
C VAL A 53 3.69 17.94 29.62
N ILE A 54 2.87 18.98 29.49
CA ILE A 54 1.80 19.05 28.49
C ILE A 54 2.34 19.75 27.24
N ALA A 55 2.12 19.14 26.07
CA ALA A 55 2.40 19.74 24.77
C ALA A 55 1.12 19.87 23.94
N HIS A 56 0.80 21.10 23.53
CA HIS A 56 -0.30 21.41 22.62
C HIS A 56 0.23 21.90 21.27
N PHE A 57 -0.34 21.40 20.18
CA PHE A 57 -0.01 21.87 18.82
C PHE A 57 -1.24 22.49 18.16
N ASN A 58 -1.23 23.80 18.01
CA ASN A 58 -2.28 24.58 17.38
C ASN A 58 -2.07 24.58 15.85
N HIS A 59 -2.91 23.83 15.14
CA HIS A 59 -2.84 23.72 13.68
C HIS A 59 -3.23 25.02 12.93
N ARG A 60 -3.76 26.04 13.64
CA ARG A 60 -4.24 27.32 13.10
C ARG A 60 -5.20 27.19 11.90
N LEU A 61 -5.93 26.08 11.83
CA LEU A 61 -6.85 25.77 10.73
C LEU A 61 -8.21 26.44 10.89
N ARG A 62 -8.62 26.74 12.14
CA ARG A 62 -10.00 27.16 12.49
C ARG A 62 -10.06 28.52 13.22
N GLY A 63 -8.98 29.29 13.21
CA GLY A 63 -8.89 30.57 13.92
C GLY A 63 -9.28 30.43 15.39
N ALA A 64 -10.29 31.19 15.82
CA ALA A 64 -10.75 31.29 17.21
C ALA A 64 -11.08 29.95 17.89
N GLU A 65 -11.54 28.93 17.16
CA GLU A 65 -11.78 27.61 17.77
C GLU A 65 -10.48 26.92 18.19
N SER A 66 -9.43 27.03 17.37
CA SER A 66 -8.12 26.44 17.70
C SER A 66 -7.48 27.16 18.89
N ASP A 67 -7.69 28.47 18.98
CA ASP A 67 -7.21 29.28 20.11
C ASP A 67 -7.99 28.94 21.39
N ALA A 68 -9.29 28.65 21.29
CA ALA A 68 -10.10 28.20 22.42
C ALA A 68 -9.70 26.79 22.92
N ASP A 69 -9.29 25.90 22.02
CA ASP A 69 -8.72 24.59 22.38
C ASP A 69 -7.41 24.77 23.17
N GLU A 70 -6.51 25.62 22.69
CA GLU A 70 -5.24 25.94 23.36
C GLU A 70 -5.48 26.54 24.76
N GLN A 71 -6.40 27.50 24.87
CA GLN A 71 -6.76 28.13 26.14
C GLN A 71 -7.35 27.13 27.14
N LEU A 72 -8.16 26.17 26.69
CA LEU A 72 -8.67 25.10 27.56
C LEU A 72 -7.51 24.29 28.14
N VAL A 73 -6.59 23.84 27.28
CA VAL A 73 -5.46 23.01 27.70
C VAL A 73 -4.53 23.78 28.64
N GLN A 74 -4.25 25.05 28.35
CA GLN A 74 -3.44 25.91 29.21
C GLN A 74 -4.06 26.08 30.60
N LYS A 75 -5.38 26.33 30.68
CA LYS A 75 -6.11 26.43 31.95
C LYS A 75 -6.06 25.10 32.72
N THR A 76 -6.25 23.98 32.05
CA THR A 76 -6.13 22.66 32.68
C THR A 76 -4.70 22.39 33.18
N ALA A 77 -3.67 22.78 32.43
CA ALA A 77 -2.28 22.65 32.85
C ALA A 77 -2.02 23.42 34.16
N ALA A 78 -2.47 24.68 34.24
CA ALA A 78 -2.36 25.50 35.43
C ALA A 78 -3.10 24.87 36.63
N GLN A 79 -4.31 24.36 36.43
CA GLN A 79 -5.08 23.67 37.48
C GLN A 79 -4.42 22.40 38.01
N LEU A 80 -3.67 21.69 37.16
CA LEU A 80 -2.94 20.47 37.54
C LEU A 80 -1.51 20.77 38.01
N GLY A 81 -1.06 22.03 38.01
CA GLY A 81 0.31 22.38 38.37
C GLY A 81 1.36 21.81 37.42
N LEU A 82 1.01 21.59 36.14
CA LEU A 82 1.88 20.99 35.14
C LEU A 82 2.48 22.02 34.20
N GLN A 83 3.73 21.79 33.79
CA GLN A 83 4.38 22.61 32.76
C GLN A 83 3.62 22.48 31.43
N PHE A 84 3.37 23.61 30.78
CA PHE A 84 2.67 23.70 29.50
C PHE A 84 3.58 24.27 28.41
N VAL A 85 3.61 23.60 27.27
CA VAL A 85 4.29 24.04 26.05
C VAL A 85 3.29 24.06 24.92
N SER A 86 3.15 25.20 24.24
CA SER A 86 2.41 25.27 23.00
C SER A 86 3.32 25.57 21.81
N GLY A 87 2.90 25.09 20.65
CA GLY A 87 3.46 25.45 19.36
C GLY A 87 2.36 25.52 18.33
N GLY A 88 2.66 26.11 17.17
CA GLY A 88 1.70 26.15 16.08
C GLY A 88 2.39 26.18 14.73
N GLY A 89 1.64 25.86 13.69
CA GLY A 89 2.16 25.86 12.33
C GLY A 89 1.06 25.99 11.29
N ASN A 90 1.34 26.73 10.21
CA ASN A 90 0.41 26.89 9.10
C ASN A 90 0.41 25.61 8.23
N VAL A 91 -0.55 24.73 8.50
CA VAL A 91 -0.71 23.46 7.76
C VAL A 91 -0.91 23.68 6.26
N ARG A 92 -1.56 24.79 5.85
CA ARG A 92 -1.87 25.08 4.44
C ARG A 92 -0.61 25.42 3.64
N GLU A 93 0.33 26.16 4.23
CA GLU A 93 1.63 26.47 3.61
C GLU A 93 2.49 25.22 3.47
N HIS A 94 2.58 24.41 4.53
CA HIS A 94 3.36 23.17 4.51
C HIS A 94 2.82 22.16 3.49
N ARG A 95 1.50 22.07 3.33
CA ARG A 95 0.84 21.27 2.30
C ARG A 95 1.30 21.67 0.89
N ARG A 96 1.32 22.97 0.58
CA ARG A 96 1.71 23.48 -0.75
C ARG A 96 3.17 23.16 -1.06
N ALA A 97 4.05 23.28 -0.07
CA ALA A 97 5.47 22.98 -0.23
C ALA A 97 5.75 21.48 -0.49
N GLN A 98 5.01 20.57 0.16
CA GLN A 98 5.32 19.12 0.12
C GLN A 98 4.34 18.27 -0.70
N LYS A 99 3.33 18.88 -1.35
CA LYS A 99 2.27 18.16 -2.11
C LYS A 99 1.56 17.07 -1.30
N LEU A 100 1.45 17.25 0.02
CA LEU A 100 0.80 16.30 0.93
C LEU A 100 -0.71 16.54 1.02
N SER A 101 -1.44 15.57 1.59
CA SER A 101 -2.81 15.84 2.06
C SER A 101 -2.77 16.76 3.30
N LEU A 102 -3.88 17.45 3.58
CA LEU A 102 -3.97 18.36 4.72
C LEU A 102 -3.75 17.62 6.06
N GLU A 103 -4.25 16.39 6.17
CA GLU A 103 -4.06 15.52 7.34
C GLU A 103 -2.60 15.08 7.48
N MET A 104 -1.94 14.65 6.40
CA MET A 104 -0.54 14.25 6.43
C MET A 104 0.38 15.42 6.81
N ALA A 105 0.12 16.60 6.27
CA ALA A 105 0.86 17.82 6.61
C ALA A 105 0.67 18.21 8.09
N GLY A 106 -0.57 18.17 8.59
CA GLY A 106 -0.86 18.44 9.99
C GLY A 106 -0.19 17.43 10.92
N ARG A 107 -0.26 16.14 10.58
CA ARG A 107 0.38 15.06 11.33
C ARG A 107 1.90 15.21 11.35
N ALA A 108 2.53 15.52 10.22
CA ALA A 108 3.98 15.73 10.13
C ALA A 108 4.44 16.89 11.03
N LEU A 109 3.78 18.05 10.93
CA LEU A 109 4.10 19.22 11.77
C LEU A 109 3.93 18.92 13.25
N ARG A 110 2.83 18.27 13.64
CA ARG A 110 2.58 17.87 15.02
C ARG A 110 3.65 16.91 15.53
N HIS A 111 4.04 15.91 14.76
CA HIS A 111 5.09 14.96 15.17
C HIS A 111 6.45 15.65 15.32
N ASN A 112 6.81 16.55 14.40
CA ASN A 112 8.05 17.31 14.47
C ASN A 112 8.08 18.22 15.71
N PHE A 113 6.99 18.93 15.98
CA PHE A 113 6.87 19.74 17.20
C PHE A 113 7.01 18.90 18.48
N LEU A 114 6.24 17.80 18.58
CA LEU A 114 6.27 16.96 19.78
C LEU A 114 7.64 16.31 20.01
N GLY A 115 8.28 15.84 18.94
CA GLY A 115 9.63 15.27 19.02
C GLY A 115 10.68 16.32 19.39
N GLY A 116 10.60 17.51 18.79
CA GLY A 116 11.49 18.63 19.11
C GLY A 116 11.39 19.07 20.57
N VAL A 117 10.17 19.21 21.11
CA VAL A 117 9.96 19.55 22.53
C VAL A 117 10.49 18.44 23.44
N ALA A 118 10.23 17.18 23.10
CA ALA A 118 10.71 16.04 23.88
C ALA A 118 12.25 16.00 23.93
N ASP A 119 12.93 16.20 22.80
CA ASP A 119 14.41 16.25 22.75
C ASP A 119 14.96 17.45 23.53
N GLN A 120 14.41 18.66 23.35
CA GLN A 120 14.84 19.86 24.07
C GLN A 120 14.75 19.67 25.59
N MET A 121 13.71 18.99 26.07
CA MET A 121 13.48 18.75 27.50
C MET A 121 14.06 17.43 28.01
N GLN A 122 14.77 16.67 27.16
CA GLN A 122 15.34 15.36 27.46
C GLN A 122 14.29 14.37 28.00
N ILE A 123 13.09 14.41 27.42
CA ILE A 123 11.96 13.55 27.76
C ILE A 123 11.94 12.36 26.78
N PRO A 124 12.08 11.11 27.27
CA PRO A 124 12.22 9.94 26.40
C PRO A 124 10.90 9.46 25.78
N SER A 125 9.75 9.96 26.25
CA SER A 125 8.44 9.42 25.87
C SER A 125 7.40 10.50 25.62
N VAL A 126 6.72 10.39 24.49
CA VAL A 126 5.56 11.21 24.11
C VAL A 126 4.30 10.34 24.16
N ALA A 127 3.36 10.68 25.03
CA ALA A 127 2.09 9.98 25.16
C ALA A 127 1.05 10.54 24.17
N LEU A 128 0.41 9.65 23.41
CA LEU A 128 -0.62 9.96 22.42
C LEU A 128 -1.94 9.26 22.77
N ALA A 129 -3.06 9.94 22.57
CA ALA A 129 -4.39 9.49 22.97
C ALA A 129 -5.11 8.60 21.95
N HIS A 130 -4.35 7.82 21.17
CA HIS A 130 -4.97 6.85 20.26
C HIS A 130 -5.66 5.74 21.04
N HIS A 131 -6.85 5.34 20.59
CA HIS A 131 -7.72 4.41 21.31
C HIS A 131 -8.15 3.21 20.46
N ALA A 132 -9.00 2.33 21.02
CA ALA A 132 -9.44 1.09 20.36
C ALA A 132 -10.13 1.32 19.02
N ASP A 133 -11.02 2.32 18.93
CA ASP A 133 -11.75 2.59 17.70
C ASP A 133 -10.78 3.06 16.59
N ASP A 134 -9.73 3.82 16.92
CA ASP A 134 -8.68 4.17 15.95
C ASP A 134 -7.97 2.93 15.38
N GLN A 135 -7.76 1.90 16.21
CA GLN A 135 -7.17 0.64 15.78
C GLN A 135 -8.09 -0.10 14.82
N VAL A 136 -9.38 -0.18 15.14
CA VAL A 136 -10.38 -0.86 14.30
C VAL A 136 -10.55 -0.12 12.96
N GLU A 137 -10.58 1.21 12.98
CA GLU A 137 -10.59 2.02 11.76
C GLU A 137 -9.35 1.73 10.91
N LEU A 138 -8.16 1.75 11.52
CA LEU A 138 -6.91 1.46 10.82
C LEU A 138 -6.86 0.03 10.28
N PHE A 139 -7.41 -0.94 11.01
CA PHE A 139 -7.51 -2.33 10.60
C PHE A 139 -8.29 -2.44 9.29
N PHE A 140 -9.50 -1.88 9.20
CA PHE A 140 -10.29 -1.92 7.96
C PHE A 140 -9.63 -1.16 6.82
N LEU A 141 -9.05 0.02 7.09
CA LEU A 141 -8.30 0.77 6.08
C LEU A 141 -7.14 -0.04 5.49
N ARG A 142 -6.43 -0.80 6.32
CA ARG A 142 -5.30 -1.64 5.90
C ARG A 142 -5.78 -2.94 5.24
N LEU A 143 -6.86 -3.53 5.73
CA LEU A 143 -7.48 -4.72 5.15
C LEU A 143 -7.96 -4.45 3.72
N PHE A 144 -8.68 -3.35 3.49
CA PHE A 144 -9.15 -2.96 2.15
C PHE A 144 -8.02 -2.61 1.19
N ARG A 145 -6.83 -2.28 1.71
CA ARG A 145 -5.61 -2.05 0.91
C ARG A 145 -4.77 -3.31 0.69
N GLY A 146 -5.20 -4.47 1.21
CA GLY A 146 -4.48 -5.74 1.09
C GLY A 146 -3.21 -5.81 1.94
N ALA A 147 -3.16 -5.13 3.08
CA ALA A 147 -2.00 -5.20 3.97
C ALA A 147 -1.79 -6.61 4.55
N GLY A 148 -0.53 -7.02 4.68
CA GLY A 148 -0.14 -8.26 5.36
C GLY A 148 -0.18 -8.17 6.90
N GLY A 149 0.33 -9.21 7.57
CA GLY A 149 0.25 -9.34 9.04
C GLY A 149 0.78 -8.14 9.83
N GLU A 150 1.94 -7.60 9.47
CA GLU A 150 2.49 -6.40 10.14
C GLU A 150 1.55 -5.18 10.05
N GLY A 151 0.90 -5.02 8.90
CA GLY A 151 -0.08 -3.96 8.70
C GLY A 151 -1.36 -4.22 9.48
N LEU A 152 -1.89 -5.44 9.43
CA LEU A 152 -3.12 -5.79 10.13
C LEU A 152 -2.98 -5.80 11.66
N GLY A 153 -1.75 -5.93 12.19
CA GLY A 153 -1.46 -5.76 13.63
C GLY A 153 -1.69 -4.34 14.17
N GLY A 154 -2.02 -3.37 13.31
CA GLY A 154 -2.43 -2.02 13.73
C GLY A 154 -1.29 -1.11 14.17
N MET A 155 -1.59 -0.19 15.08
CA MET A 155 -0.58 0.67 15.71
C MET A 155 0.09 -0.06 16.87
N LYS A 156 1.42 0.00 16.94
CA LYS A 156 2.16 -0.51 18.09
C LYS A 156 1.91 0.36 19.34
N TRP A 157 1.95 -0.27 20.51
CA TRP A 157 1.88 0.40 21.82
C TRP A 157 2.99 1.41 22.02
N ILE A 158 4.20 1.07 21.57
CA ILE A 158 5.39 1.90 21.56
C ILE A 158 5.90 1.93 20.11
N GLY A 159 6.20 3.11 19.58
CA GLY A 159 6.82 3.27 18.27
C GLY A 159 7.83 4.41 18.26
N PRO A 160 8.73 4.47 17.27
CA PRO A 160 9.69 5.55 17.17
C PRO A 160 9.01 6.88 16.82
N ALA A 161 9.48 7.98 17.38
CA ALA A 161 9.15 9.31 16.87
C ALA A 161 9.86 9.54 15.53
N LEU A 162 9.13 10.07 14.55
CA LEU A 162 9.72 10.44 13.26
C LEU A 162 10.78 11.51 13.49
N PHE A 163 11.97 11.35 12.90
CA PHE A 163 13.11 12.27 13.00
C PHE A 163 13.77 12.42 14.38
N HIS A 164 13.22 11.80 15.44
CA HIS A 164 13.73 11.90 16.81
C HIS A 164 13.98 10.50 17.41
N ARG A 165 15.16 9.91 17.11
CA ARG A 165 15.46 8.49 17.40
C ARG A 165 15.43 8.12 18.88
N ASN A 166 15.66 9.09 19.76
CA ASN A 166 15.70 8.88 21.22
C ASN A 166 14.32 9.03 21.89
N VAL A 167 13.29 9.40 21.12
CA VAL A 167 11.94 9.66 21.62
C VAL A 167 11.00 8.54 21.19
N GLN A 168 10.30 7.98 22.17
CA GLN A 168 9.30 6.95 21.96
C GLN A 168 7.88 7.53 21.97
N LEU A 169 7.10 7.22 20.94
CA LEU A 169 5.66 7.49 20.91
C LEU A 169 4.92 6.35 21.60
N VAL A 170 4.25 6.66 22.70
CA VAL A 170 3.55 5.70 23.55
C VAL A 170 2.04 5.94 23.45
N ARG A 171 1.25 4.88 23.33
CA ARG A 171 -0.22 4.94 23.16
C ARG A 171 -0.93 4.15 24.26
N PRO A 172 -1.12 4.71 25.47
CA PRO A 172 -1.63 3.95 26.62
C PRO A 172 -3.09 3.52 26.51
N LEU A 173 -3.87 4.16 25.63
CA LEU A 173 -5.32 3.96 25.53
C LEU A 173 -5.74 2.99 24.41
N LEU A 174 -4.82 2.31 23.72
CA LEU A 174 -5.13 1.49 22.54
C LEU A 174 -6.15 0.36 22.78
N ALA A 175 -6.31 -0.10 24.03
CA ALA A 175 -7.31 -1.10 24.39
C ALA A 175 -8.65 -0.52 24.86
N GLN A 176 -8.74 0.81 25.04
CA GLN A 176 -9.94 1.46 25.58
C GLN A 176 -10.82 1.99 24.46
N THR A 177 -12.13 1.76 24.57
CA THR A 177 -13.08 2.27 23.59
C THR A 177 -13.38 3.74 23.82
N LYS A 178 -13.80 4.44 22.78
CA LYS A 178 -14.27 5.83 22.90
C LYS A 178 -15.42 5.96 23.89
N ALA A 179 -16.27 4.94 23.99
CA ALA A 179 -17.35 4.87 24.98
C ALA A 179 -16.79 4.83 26.41
N ASP A 180 -15.74 4.05 26.67
CA ASP A 180 -15.08 4.00 27.99
C ASP A 180 -14.44 5.36 28.34
N LEU A 181 -13.79 6.01 27.38
CA LEU A 181 -13.20 7.35 27.56
C LEU A 181 -14.27 8.38 27.89
N LEU A 182 -15.39 8.37 27.17
CA LEU A 182 -16.52 9.27 27.42
C LEU A 182 -17.13 9.03 28.81
N ALA A 183 -17.37 7.77 29.17
CA ALA A 183 -17.91 7.42 30.49
C ALA A 183 -16.99 7.89 31.62
N TYR A 184 -15.67 7.71 31.47
CA TYR A 184 -14.67 8.22 32.41
C TYR A 184 -14.69 9.74 32.50
N ALA A 185 -14.71 10.44 31.36
CA ALA A 185 -14.75 11.90 31.33
C ALA A 185 -15.98 12.47 32.03
N MET A 186 -17.15 11.88 31.81
CA MET A 186 -18.39 12.30 32.46
C MET A 186 -18.36 12.05 33.97
N ARG A 187 -17.94 10.85 34.39
CA ARG A 187 -17.82 10.49 35.81
C ARG A 187 -16.88 11.42 36.57
N ASP A 188 -15.73 11.73 35.97
CA ASP A 188 -14.68 12.54 36.58
C ASP A 188 -14.83 14.05 36.29
N LYS A 189 -15.91 14.46 35.63
CA LYS A 189 -16.21 15.85 35.24
C LYS A 189 -15.04 16.52 34.49
N ILE A 190 -14.38 15.74 33.62
CA ILE A 190 -13.29 16.24 32.78
C ILE A 190 -13.88 17.17 31.73
N ARG A 191 -13.40 18.42 31.70
CA ARG A 191 -13.74 19.37 30.64
C ARG A 191 -12.97 19.03 29.38
N PHE A 192 -13.66 18.94 28.26
CA PHE A 192 -13.08 18.76 26.93
C PHE A 192 -13.91 19.55 25.91
N ARG A 193 -13.32 19.84 24.76
CA ARG A 193 -14.05 20.41 23.61
C ARG A 193 -14.33 19.30 22.60
N GLU A 194 -15.50 19.35 21.98
CA GLU A 194 -15.77 18.45 20.87
C GLU A 194 -14.93 18.87 19.67
N ASP A 195 -14.03 17.98 19.27
CA ASP A 195 -13.18 18.27 18.14
C ASP A 195 -14.01 18.19 16.85
N ALA A 196 -14.47 19.34 16.34
CA ALA A 196 -15.17 19.43 15.06
C ALA A 196 -14.31 18.92 13.86
N SER A 197 -13.00 18.73 14.04
CA SER A 197 -12.13 18.08 13.05
C SER A 197 -12.30 16.56 12.97
N ASN A 198 -13.15 15.96 13.81
CA ASN A 198 -13.60 14.57 13.67
C ASN A 198 -14.49 14.32 12.44
N GLN A 199 -14.83 15.35 11.67
CA GLN A 199 -15.11 15.18 10.24
C GLN A 199 -13.76 14.93 9.55
N SER A 200 -13.21 13.72 9.70
CA SER A 200 -11.96 13.36 9.04
C SER A 200 -12.11 13.65 7.54
N SER A 201 -11.16 14.33 6.92
CA SER A 201 -11.20 14.55 5.46
C SER A 201 -11.13 13.23 4.69
N ASP A 202 -10.73 12.13 5.34
CA ASP A 202 -10.78 10.79 4.79
C ASP A 202 -12.21 10.25 4.85
N MET A 203 -12.89 10.34 3.70
CA MET A 203 -14.25 9.84 3.49
C MET A 203 -14.39 8.36 3.86
N LEU A 204 -13.36 7.54 3.61
CA LEU A 204 -13.41 6.11 3.89
C LEU A 204 -13.33 5.85 5.39
N ARG A 205 -12.46 6.57 6.10
CA ARG A 205 -12.35 6.46 7.56
C ARG A 205 -13.65 6.87 8.27
N ASN A 206 -14.28 7.96 7.82
CA ASN A 206 -15.58 8.38 8.34
C ASN A 206 -16.66 7.33 8.10
N ARG A 207 -16.67 6.74 6.89
CA ARG A 207 -17.61 5.68 6.53
C ARG A 207 -17.43 4.45 7.40
N ILE A 208 -16.19 4.05 7.68
CA ILE A 208 -15.90 2.93 8.59
C ILE A 208 -16.47 3.22 9.98
N ARG A 209 -16.20 4.41 10.53
CA ARG A 209 -16.66 4.82 11.87
C ARG A 209 -18.17 4.94 11.99
N ARG A 210 -18.85 5.54 11.01
CA ARG A 210 -20.27 5.91 11.08
C ARG A 210 -21.22 4.85 10.52
N GLU A 211 -20.76 4.03 9.59
CA GLU A 211 -21.59 3.03 8.93
C GLU A 211 -21.11 1.61 9.27
N LEU A 212 -19.88 1.25 8.90
CA LEU A 212 -19.43 -0.15 8.96
C LEU A 212 -19.31 -0.68 10.38
N VAL A 213 -18.63 0.03 11.28
CA VAL A 213 -18.41 -0.42 12.66
C VAL A 213 -19.75 -0.53 13.43
N PRO A 214 -20.67 0.45 13.35
CA PRO A 214 -22.01 0.33 13.91
C PRO A 214 -22.78 -0.85 13.31
N LEU A 215 -22.76 -1.04 11.98
CA LEU A 215 -23.41 -2.16 11.31
C LEU A 215 -22.92 -3.51 11.86
N LEU A 216 -21.59 -3.69 11.96
CA LEU A 216 -21.00 -4.92 12.49
C LEU A 216 -21.37 -5.16 13.96
N SER A 217 -21.34 -4.11 14.77
CA SER A 217 -21.69 -4.22 16.20
C SER A 217 -23.17 -4.54 16.40
N GLN A 218 -24.06 -3.91 15.63
CA GLN A 218 -25.52 -4.03 15.80
C GLN A 218 -26.11 -5.28 15.14
N GLN A 219 -25.64 -5.63 13.93
CA GLN A 219 -26.27 -6.68 13.12
C GLN A 219 -25.54 -8.03 13.17
N TYR A 220 -24.27 -8.06 13.61
CA TYR A 220 -23.47 -9.30 13.57
C TYR A 220 -22.95 -9.71 14.95
N GLN A 221 -22.23 -8.84 15.64
CA GLN A 221 -21.57 -9.19 16.90
C GLN A 221 -21.36 -7.95 17.79
N PRO A 222 -22.12 -7.79 18.89
CA PRO A 222 -22.01 -6.63 19.79
C PRO A 222 -20.60 -6.35 20.32
N ALA A 223 -19.79 -7.39 20.53
CA ALA A 223 -18.41 -7.25 21.00
C ALA A 223 -17.36 -7.27 19.86
N ILE A 224 -17.74 -6.88 18.63
CA ILE A 224 -16.86 -7.02 17.45
C ILE A 224 -15.56 -6.22 17.58
N LEU A 225 -15.60 -5.00 18.14
CA LEU A 225 -14.38 -4.20 18.36
C LEU A 225 -13.35 -4.97 19.17
N LEU A 226 -13.76 -5.56 20.30
CA LEU A 226 -12.88 -6.35 21.16
C LEU A 226 -12.32 -7.59 20.44
N ARG A 227 -13.13 -8.24 19.59
CA ARG A 227 -12.69 -9.40 18.80
C ARG A 227 -11.69 -9.02 17.71
N ILE A 228 -11.90 -7.87 17.06
CA ILE A 228 -10.94 -7.32 16.08
C ILE A 228 -9.63 -7.00 16.79
N LEU A 229 -9.65 -6.27 17.91
CA LEU A 229 -8.44 -5.95 18.67
C LEU A 229 -7.65 -7.21 19.09
N ARG A 230 -8.34 -8.26 19.55
CA ARG A 230 -7.69 -9.54 19.89
C ARG A 230 -7.05 -10.18 18.65
N SER A 231 -7.73 -10.15 17.52
CA SER A 231 -7.19 -10.68 16.25
C SER A 231 -5.97 -9.87 15.81
N MET A 232 -6.01 -8.55 15.93
CA MET A 232 -4.87 -7.67 15.62
C MET A 232 -3.66 -7.96 16.51
N GLU A 233 -3.86 -8.20 17.81
CA GLU A 233 -2.78 -8.54 18.74
C GLU A 233 -2.12 -9.87 18.35
N ILE A 234 -2.91 -10.90 18.00
CA ILE A 234 -2.39 -12.21 17.57
C ILE A 234 -1.63 -12.07 16.25
N ILE A 235 -2.26 -11.48 15.22
CA ILE A 235 -1.66 -11.27 13.90
C ILE A 235 -0.37 -10.45 14.01
N GLY A 236 -0.37 -9.41 14.85
CA GLY A 236 0.79 -8.56 15.09
C GLY A 236 1.94 -9.33 15.73
N ALA A 237 1.66 -10.15 16.76
CA ALA A 237 2.68 -10.96 17.44
C ALA A 237 3.29 -12.02 16.51
N GLU A 238 2.47 -12.70 15.72
CA GLU A 238 2.93 -13.68 14.72
C GLU A 238 3.80 -13.00 13.65
N ALA A 239 3.36 -11.84 13.14
CA ALA A 239 4.11 -11.08 12.15
C ALA A 239 5.46 -10.57 12.70
N GLU A 240 5.50 -10.11 13.95
CA GLU A 240 6.73 -9.68 14.63
C GLU A 240 7.73 -10.85 14.72
N TYR A 241 7.27 -12.05 15.10
CA TYR A 241 8.11 -13.23 15.17
C TYR A 241 8.65 -13.66 13.80
N ILE A 242 7.80 -13.63 12.76
CA ILE A 242 8.21 -13.92 11.38
C ILE A 242 9.26 -12.90 10.92
N ARG A 243 9.05 -11.61 11.22
CA ARG A 243 10.00 -10.55 10.90
C ARG A 243 11.34 -10.76 11.59
N GLN A 244 11.35 -11.02 12.90
CA GLN A 244 12.58 -11.29 13.64
C GLN A 244 13.33 -12.48 13.05
N SER A 245 12.63 -13.58 12.76
CA SER A 245 13.22 -14.77 12.14
C SER A 245 13.88 -14.47 10.78
N ALA A 246 13.25 -13.60 9.98
CA ALA A 246 13.80 -13.17 8.70
C ALA A 246 15.01 -12.23 8.87
N GLU A 247 14.96 -11.29 9.82
CA GLU A 247 16.08 -10.41 10.15
C GLU A 247 17.29 -11.20 10.63
N ASP A 248 17.08 -12.20 11.50
CA ASP A 248 18.12 -13.09 12.01
C ASP A 248 18.76 -13.90 10.86
N TRP A 249 17.95 -14.46 9.95
CA TRP A 249 18.45 -15.18 8.79
C TRP A 249 19.29 -14.29 7.87
N ILE A 250 18.86 -13.04 7.65
CA ILE A 250 19.59 -12.07 6.82
C ILE A 250 20.91 -11.65 7.49
N ALA A 251 20.95 -11.53 8.82
CA ALA A 251 22.12 -11.09 9.57
C ALA A 251 23.16 -12.20 9.79
N ASN A 252 22.74 -13.47 9.86
CA ASN A 252 23.62 -14.57 10.22
C ASN A 252 24.63 -14.90 9.09
N GLN A 253 25.86 -15.23 9.46
CA GLN A 253 26.91 -15.65 8.53
C GLN A 253 26.76 -17.12 8.11
N ARG A 254 26.30 -18.00 9.02
CA ARG A 254 26.02 -19.41 8.74
C ARG A 254 24.52 -19.62 8.70
N ARG A 255 23.97 -19.67 7.48
CA ARG A 255 22.52 -19.66 7.25
C ARG A 255 22.00 -21.04 6.94
N GLU A 256 20.79 -21.30 7.40
CA GLU A 256 19.97 -22.34 6.81
C GLU A 256 19.66 -21.99 5.34
N ARG A 257 19.54 -23.02 4.48
CA ARG A 257 19.15 -22.82 3.07
C ARG A 257 17.78 -22.15 3.00
N PHE A 258 17.63 -21.14 2.14
CA PHE A 258 16.39 -20.38 1.99
C PHE A 258 15.17 -21.29 1.77
N GLU A 259 15.33 -22.35 0.98
CA GLU A 259 14.28 -23.32 0.64
C GLU A 259 13.76 -24.12 1.85
N ARG A 260 14.56 -24.23 2.91
CA ARG A 260 14.17 -24.93 4.15
C ARG A 260 13.41 -24.04 5.13
N LEU A 261 13.51 -22.72 4.97
CA LEU A 261 12.74 -21.79 5.78
C LEU A 261 11.25 -21.99 5.55
N HIS A 262 10.45 -21.77 6.61
CA HIS A 262 9.00 -21.73 6.47
C HIS A 262 8.59 -20.66 5.43
N PRO A 263 7.56 -20.91 4.58
CA PRO A 263 7.16 -19.97 3.53
C PRO A 263 6.86 -18.54 4.02
N ALA A 264 6.36 -18.40 5.25
CA ALA A 264 6.15 -17.09 5.86
C ALA A 264 7.47 -16.32 6.07
N VAL A 265 8.51 -17.01 6.56
CA VAL A 265 9.85 -16.42 6.75
C VAL A 265 10.51 -16.16 5.40
N GLN A 266 10.36 -17.07 4.42
CA GLN A 266 10.83 -16.83 3.05
C GLN A 266 10.25 -15.53 2.46
N ARG A 267 8.93 -15.35 2.52
CA ARG A 267 8.26 -14.12 2.06
C ARG A 267 8.84 -12.89 2.74
N GLN A 268 8.97 -12.96 4.06
CA GLN A 268 9.45 -11.83 4.84
C GLN A 268 10.92 -11.49 4.56
N CYS A 269 11.79 -12.50 4.37
CA CYS A 269 13.16 -12.30 3.90
C CYS A 269 13.18 -11.54 2.57
N LEU A 270 12.31 -11.89 1.62
CA LEU A 270 12.22 -11.22 0.33
C LEU A 270 11.65 -9.81 0.45
N CYS A 271 10.61 -9.60 1.27
CA CYS A 271 10.05 -8.27 1.53
C CYS A 271 11.12 -7.33 2.10
N LEU A 272 11.85 -7.75 3.13
CA LEU A 272 12.92 -6.95 3.74
C LEU A 272 14.05 -6.61 2.76
N GLN A 273 14.39 -7.54 1.87
CA GLN A 273 15.39 -7.30 0.83
C GLN A 273 14.89 -6.38 -0.28
N LEU A 274 13.63 -6.52 -0.72
CA LEU A 274 13.00 -5.63 -1.71
C LEU A 274 12.94 -4.19 -1.19
N ASP A 275 12.56 -4.01 0.09
CA ASP A 275 12.55 -2.70 0.73
C ASP A 275 13.95 -2.05 0.72
N ARG A 276 15.02 -2.82 1.00
CA ARG A 276 16.41 -2.35 0.90
C ARG A 276 16.82 -1.97 -0.52
N LEU A 277 16.19 -2.57 -1.54
CA LEU A 277 16.40 -2.25 -2.95
C LEU A 277 15.49 -1.10 -3.45
N TYR A 278 14.70 -0.50 -2.56
CA TYR A 278 13.68 0.51 -2.85
C TYR A 278 12.62 0.02 -3.84
N ILE A 279 12.24 -1.25 -3.72
CA ILE A 279 11.20 -1.89 -4.53
C ILE A 279 10.03 -2.24 -3.63
N THR A 280 8.82 -1.85 -4.03
CA THR A 280 7.59 -2.22 -3.30
C THR A 280 7.37 -3.74 -3.36
N PRO A 281 7.23 -4.43 -2.21
CA PRO A 281 7.03 -5.88 -2.17
C PRO A 281 5.57 -6.26 -2.46
N GLU A 282 5.18 -6.23 -3.74
CA GLU A 282 3.88 -6.74 -4.19
C GLU A 282 3.80 -8.27 -4.05
N PHE A 283 2.63 -8.80 -3.69
CA PHE A 283 2.44 -10.24 -3.41
C PHE A 283 2.93 -11.14 -4.57
N ASP A 284 2.53 -10.84 -5.80
CA ASP A 284 2.92 -11.64 -6.98
C ASP A 284 4.43 -11.61 -7.23
N LEU A 285 5.07 -10.46 -6.98
CA LEU A 285 6.51 -10.31 -7.11
C LEU A 285 7.24 -11.17 -6.07
N VAL A 286 6.78 -11.12 -4.81
CA VAL A 286 7.35 -11.90 -3.72
C VAL A 286 7.20 -13.40 -3.99
N GLU A 287 6.02 -13.86 -4.39
CA GLU A 287 5.79 -15.28 -4.70
C GLU A 287 6.61 -15.75 -5.91
N HIS A 288 6.75 -14.92 -6.95
CA HIS A 288 7.57 -15.27 -8.10
C HIS A 288 9.05 -15.42 -7.71
N LEU A 289 9.59 -14.46 -6.95
CA LEU A 289 10.97 -14.53 -6.44
C LEU A 289 11.19 -15.73 -5.51
N ARG A 290 10.19 -16.08 -4.69
CA ARG A 290 10.22 -17.24 -3.79
C ARG A 290 10.30 -18.55 -4.58
N CYS A 291 9.41 -18.74 -5.56
CA CYS A 291 9.26 -19.99 -6.30
C CYS A 291 10.33 -20.20 -7.38
N PHE A 292 10.86 -19.14 -8.00
CA PHE A 292 11.73 -19.24 -9.16
C PHE A 292 13.09 -18.55 -8.91
N PRO A 293 14.09 -19.24 -8.34
CA PRO A 293 15.45 -18.71 -8.26
C PRO A 293 16.02 -18.49 -9.68
N ASN A 294 16.96 -17.56 -9.78
CA ASN A 294 17.69 -17.13 -10.96
C ASN A 294 16.82 -16.59 -12.12
N ARG A 295 15.50 -16.49 -11.94
CA ARG A 295 14.60 -15.90 -12.94
C ARG A 295 14.51 -14.39 -12.76
N ARG A 296 14.89 -13.68 -13.83
CA ARG A 296 14.90 -12.20 -13.86
C ARG A 296 13.51 -11.63 -14.08
N ILE A 297 13.17 -10.61 -13.30
CA ILE A 297 11.89 -9.89 -13.35
C ILE A 297 12.16 -8.41 -13.59
N THR A 298 11.69 -7.89 -14.71
CA THR A 298 11.85 -6.47 -15.06
C THR A 298 10.68 -5.66 -14.52
N LEU A 299 10.94 -4.79 -13.54
CA LEU A 299 9.92 -3.96 -12.87
C LEU A 299 9.69 -2.65 -13.62
N SER A 300 10.78 -2.00 -14.04
CA SER A 300 10.75 -0.76 -14.84
C SER A 300 11.95 -0.72 -15.79
N PRO A 301 11.96 0.20 -16.78
CA PRO A 301 13.15 0.41 -17.62
C PRO A 301 14.39 0.64 -16.73
N GLY A 302 15.44 -0.16 -16.91
CA GLY A 302 16.64 -0.08 -16.09
C GLY A 302 16.54 -0.70 -14.69
N CYS A 303 15.46 -1.42 -14.36
CA CYS A 303 15.30 -2.08 -13.06
C CYS A 303 14.83 -3.53 -13.23
N THR A 304 15.79 -4.45 -13.13
CA THR A 304 15.54 -5.88 -13.10
C THR A 304 15.94 -6.43 -11.73
N VAL A 305 15.11 -7.29 -11.17
CA VAL A 305 15.36 -7.98 -9.90
C VAL A 305 15.31 -9.49 -10.10
N TYR A 306 16.15 -10.22 -9.40
CA TYR A 306 16.10 -11.67 -9.33
C TYR A 306 16.56 -12.16 -7.96
N ARG A 307 16.18 -13.39 -7.60
CA ARG A 307 16.65 -14.09 -6.40
C ARG A 307 17.67 -15.15 -6.79
N GLU A 308 18.82 -15.23 -6.14
CA GLU A 308 19.72 -16.37 -6.28
C GLU A 308 19.24 -17.59 -5.47
N GLU A 309 19.81 -18.76 -5.73
CA GLU A 309 19.51 -19.97 -4.94
C GLU A 309 19.76 -19.77 -3.44
N ALA A 310 20.79 -19.02 -3.07
CA ALA A 310 21.07 -18.68 -1.68
C ALA A 310 19.98 -17.82 -0.99
N GLY A 311 18.99 -17.32 -1.73
CA GLY A 311 17.88 -16.52 -1.21
C GLY A 311 18.09 -15.00 -1.25
N TRP A 312 19.21 -14.55 -1.82
CA TRP A 312 19.55 -13.14 -1.95
C TRP A 312 18.94 -12.50 -3.19
N LEU A 313 18.44 -11.27 -3.03
CA LEU A 313 17.95 -10.45 -4.11
C LEU A 313 19.01 -9.52 -4.66
N TYR A 314 19.07 -9.44 -5.97
CA TYR A 314 19.95 -8.53 -6.69
C TYR A 314 19.13 -7.64 -7.59
N ARG A 315 19.42 -6.34 -7.52
CA ARG A 315 18.92 -5.35 -8.46
C ARG A 315 20.01 -5.08 -9.49
N GLN A 316 19.75 -5.45 -10.73
CA GLN A 316 20.58 -5.04 -11.84
C GLN A 316 20.01 -3.74 -12.40
N LYS A 317 20.82 -2.66 -12.32
CA LYS A 317 20.64 -1.55 -13.25
C LYS A 317 21.06 -2.09 -14.60
N VAL A 318 20.08 -2.34 -15.45
CA VAL A 318 20.38 -2.39 -16.88
C VAL A 318 20.80 -0.96 -17.19
N THR A 319 22.12 -0.70 -17.27
CA THR A 319 22.60 0.32 -18.20
C THR A 319 21.83 0.03 -19.45
N ALA A 320 21.09 1.02 -19.97
CA ALA A 320 20.59 0.91 -21.31
C ALA A 320 21.85 0.66 -22.16
N ASP A 321 22.15 -0.61 -22.40
CA ASP A 321 22.85 -1.00 -23.59
C ASP A 321 22.08 -0.24 -24.66
N LYS A 322 22.82 0.61 -25.37
CA LYS A 322 22.35 1.21 -26.60
C LYS A 322 21.93 0.03 -27.49
N PHE A 323 20.68 -0.38 -27.38
CA PHE A 323 20.11 -1.51 -28.07
C PHE A 323 18.66 -1.15 -28.37
N ASP A 324 18.49 -0.37 -29.43
CA ASP A 324 17.24 -0.32 -30.17
C ASP A 324 17.21 -1.55 -31.09
N VAL A 325 16.67 -2.69 -30.62
CA VAL A 325 16.59 -3.94 -31.42
C VAL A 325 15.23 -4.67 -31.35
N ASN A 326 14.19 -4.09 -30.74
CA ASN A 326 12.93 -4.82 -30.46
C ASN A 326 11.80 -4.64 -31.48
N GLU A 327 12.11 -4.46 -32.76
CA GLU A 327 11.14 -4.46 -33.85
C GLU A 327 11.74 -5.14 -35.08
N THR A 328 11.01 -6.08 -35.68
CA THR A 328 11.44 -6.73 -36.93
C THR A 328 10.37 -6.59 -38.01
N SER A 329 10.78 -6.12 -39.18
CA SER A 329 9.92 -6.01 -40.36
C SER A 329 9.88 -7.34 -41.10
N MET A 330 8.68 -7.85 -41.38
CA MET A 330 8.44 -9.09 -42.09
C MET A 330 7.69 -8.82 -43.39
N ASP A 331 8.20 -9.38 -44.48
CA ASP A 331 7.50 -9.39 -45.76
C ASP A 331 6.65 -10.67 -45.87
N LEU A 332 5.35 -10.46 -46.03
CA LEU A 332 4.33 -11.47 -46.26
C LEU A 332 4.18 -11.80 -47.77
N GLY A 333 5.00 -11.20 -48.65
CA GLY A 333 4.94 -11.32 -50.12
C GLY A 333 5.14 -12.73 -50.69
N ALA A 334 5.55 -13.70 -49.88
CA ALA A 334 5.43 -15.12 -50.20
C ALA A 334 4.11 -15.69 -49.66
N ASP A 335 3.40 -16.50 -50.46
CA ASP A 335 2.10 -17.11 -50.09
C ASP A 335 2.14 -17.98 -48.82
N CYS A 336 3.32 -18.28 -48.29
CA CYS A 336 3.51 -18.79 -46.94
C CYS A 336 4.90 -18.43 -46.38
N GLY A 337 5.05 -18.56 -45.06
CA GLY A 337 6.36 -18.41 -44.42
C GLY A 337 6.32 -18.69 -42.93
N GLU A 338 7.50 -18.61 -42.32
CA GLU A 338 7.73 -18.80 -40.90
C GLU A 338 8.69 -17.73 -40.35
N ARG A 339 8.45 -17.30 -39.12
CA ARG A 339 9.35 -16.43 -38.39
C ARG A 339 9.30 -16.69 -36.89
N VAL A 340 10.44 -16.63 -36.23
CA VAL A 340 10.53 -16.61 -34.77
C VAL A 340 10.88 -15.21 -34.31
N PHE A 341 10.12 -14.68 -33.36
CA PHE A 341 10.39 -13.40 -32.70
C PHE A 341 10.17 -13.57 -31.19
N ASP A 342 11.20 -13.26 -30.40
CA ASP A 342 11.22 -13.35 -28.93
C ASP A 342 10.54 -14.61 -28.36
N GLY A 343 10.97 -15.79 -28.85
CA GLY A 343 10.45 -17.09 -28.39
C GLY A 343 9.06 -17.47 -28.92
N VAL A 344 8.45 -16.66 -29.80
CA VAL A 344 7.18 -17.00 -30.46
C VAL A 344 7.42 -17.33 -31.92
N ARG A 345 7.09 -18.56 -32.29
CA ARG A 345 7.09 -19.02 -33.67
C ARG A 345 5.76 -18.68 -34.32
N ILE A 346 5.83 -17.91 -35.40
CA ILE A 346 4.71 -17.47 -36.21
C ILE A 346 4.84 -18.12 -37.59
N THR A 347 3.76 -18.72 -38.08
CA THR A 347 3.67 -19.21 -39.45
C THR A 347 2.47 -18.58 -40.13
N TRP A 348 2.63 -18.19 -41.38
CA TRP A 348 1.55 -17.61 -42.15
C TRP A 348 1.34 -18.32 -43.49
N GLN A 349 0.12 -18.19 -44.00
CA GLN A 349 -0.23 -18.62 -45.34
C GLN A 349 -1.28 -17.67 -45.92
N ILE A 350 -1.01 -17.08 -47.08
CA ILE A 350 -1.96 -16.28 -47.85
C ILE A 350 -2.63 -17.19 -48.88
N GLN A 351 -3.95 -17.08 -49.00
CA GLN A 351 -4.73 -17.87 -49.96
C GLN A 351 -5.80 -17.01 -50.59
N ALA A 352 -6.06 -17.21 -51.88
CA ALA A 352 -7.21 -16.63 -52.56
C ALA A 352 -8.51 -17.11 -51.89
N ALA A 353 -9.38 -16.18 -51.54
CA ALA A 353 -10.69 -16.44 -50.96
C ALA A 353 -11.73 -16.46 -52.08
N ARG A 354 -12.04 -17.63 -52.64
CA ARG A 354 -13.18 -17.81 -53.56
C ARG A 354 -14.38 -18.40 -52.81
N GLY A 355 -15.48 -17.64 -52.69
CA GLY A 355 -16.80 -18.14 -52.26
C GLY A 355 -17.21 -17.89 -50.79
N ARG A 356 -18.46 -18.26 -50.47
CA ARG A 356 -19.14 -18.00 -49.16
C ARG A 356 -18.30 -18.46 -47.96
N PHE A 357 -18.03 -17.52 -47.07
CA PHE A 357 -17.31 -17.75 -45.81
C PHE A 357 -18.09 -18.68 -44.88
N ARG A 358 -17.48 -19.80 -44.49
CA ARG A 358 -17.89 -20.55 -43.29
C ARG A 358 -17.09 -20.01 -42.11
N GLU A 359 -17.76 -19.64 -41.03
CA GLU A 359 -17.09 -19.28 -39.78
C GLU A 359 -16.09 -20.37 -39.40
N ALA A 360 -14.81 -20.02 -39.39
CA ALA A 360 -13.77 -20.93 -38.95
C ALA A 360 -13.96 -21.18 -37.44
N GLN A 361 -13.96 -22.44 -37.02
CA GLN A 361 -13.87 -22.77 -35.59
C GLN A 361 -12.66 -22.07 -34.98
N GLN A 362 -12.89 -21.28 -33.92
CA GLN A 362 -11.83 -20.67 -33.13
C GLN A 362 -10.95 -21.79 -32.56
N ARG A 363 -9.65 -21.69 -32.80
CA ARG A 363 -8.64 -22.60 -32.25
C ARG A 363 -7.53 -21.75 -31.64
N ALA A 364 -7.15 -22.08 -30.41
CA ALA A 364 -6.02 -21.44 -29.76
C ALA A 364 -4.77 -21.51 -30.66
N GLY A 365 -4.01 -20.41 -30.71
CA GLY A 365 -2.82 -20.32 -31.55
C GLY A 365 -3.10 -20.11 -33.05
N ARG A 366 -4.35 -19.79 -33.45
CA ARG A 366 -4.69 -19.58 -34.87
C ARG A 366 -5.71 -18.45 -35.06
N GLU A 367 -5.36 -17.49 -35.89
CA GLU A 367 -6.19 -16.36 -36.28
C GLU A 367 -6.30 -16.24 -37.81
N TYR A 368 -7.30 -15.50 -38.28
CA TYR A 368 -7.46 -15.19 -39.70
C TYR A 368 -7.71 -13.71 -39.90
N PHE A 369 -7.09 -13.16 -40.94
CA PHE A 369 -7.19 -11.74 -41.29
C PHE A 369 -7.43 -11.54 -42.77
N ASP A 370 -7.99 -10.39 -43.10
CA ASP A 370 -8.04 -9.89 -44.47
C ASP A 370 -6.62 -9.47 -44.89
N ALA A 371 -6.01 -10.22 -45.81
CA ALA A 371 -4.63 -10.00 -46.22
C ALA A 371 -4.46 -8.67 -46.97
N ASP A 372 -5.50 -8.23 -47.68
CA ASP A 372 -5.49 -7.01 -48.48
C ASP A 372 -5.47 -5.76 -47.59
N LYS A 373 -6.08 -5.83 -46.40
CA LYS A 373 -6.06 -4.75 -45.40
C LYS A 373 -4.75 -4.66 -44.60
N ILE A 374 -4.04 -5.77 -44.44
CA ILE A 374 -2.75 -5.80 -43.71
C ILE A 374 -1.62 -5.27 -44.59
N GLY A 375 -1.63 -5.64 -45.88
CA GLY A 375 -0.56 -5.32 -46.81
C GLY A 375 0.62 -6.30 -46.76
N PRO A 376 1.62 -6.13 -47.64
CA PRO A 376 2.71 -7.07 -47.80
C PRO A 376 3.74 -6.97 -46.68
N VAL A 377 3.90 -5.81 -46.03
CA VAL A 377 4.91 -5.61 -44.99
C VAL A 377 4.26 -5.36 -43.65
N ILE A 378 4.69 -6.12 -42.65
CA ILE A 378 4.27 -5.97 -41.25
C ILE A 378 5.47 -5.79 -40.34
N ARG A 379 5.23 -5.37 -39.10
CA ARG A 379 6.26 -5.30 -38.06
C ARG A 379 5.82 -6.07 -36.82
N LEU A 380 6.71 -6.90 -36.30
CA LEU A 380 6.58 -7.57 -35.01
C LEU A 380 7.39 -6.81 -33.98
N ARG A 381 6.77 -6.49 -32.85
CA ARG A 381 7.40 -5.79 -31.73
C ARG A 381 6.68 -6.07 -30.43
N HIS A 382 7.21 -5.60 -29.31
CA HIS A 382 6.43 -5.50 -28.07
C HIS A 382 5.52 -4.28 -28.08
N TRP A 383 4.49 -4.31 -27.23
CA TRP A 383 3.62 -3.15 -27.04
C TRP A 383 4.39 -1.95 -26.46
N ARG A 384 3.96 -0.74 -26.83
CA ARG A 384 4.54 0.54 -26.42
C ARG A 384 3.49 1.38 -25.69
N ALA A 385 3.92 2.20 -24.74
CA ALA A 385 3.02 3.14 -24.08
C ALA A 385 2.42 4.11 -25.13
N GLY A 386 1.10 4.26 -25.11
CA GLY A 386 0.38 5.05 -26.11
C GLY A 386 -0.18 4.24 -27.27
N ASP A 387 0.17 2.96 -27.42
CA ASP A 387 -0.46 2.07 -28.41
C ASP A 387 -1.99 2.07 -28.25
N ARG A 388 -2.69 2.17 -29.37
CA ARG A 388 -4.15 2.12 -29.47
C ARG A 388 -4.55 1.12 -30.53
N PHE A 389 -5.68 0.46 -30.30
CA PHE A 389 -6.32 -0.39 -31.29
C PHE A 389 -7.81 -0.55 -30.97
N GLN A 390 -8.58 -1.00 -31.95
CA GLN A 390 -9.98 -1.36 -31.77
C GLN A 390 -10.07 -2.90 -31.72
N PRO A 391 -10.34 -3.50 -30.54
CA PRO A 391 -10.52 -4.95 -30.45
C PRO A 391 -11.75 -5.40 -31.24
N ILE A 392 -11.68 -6.59 -31.84
CA ILE A 392 -12.82 -7.14 -32.58
C ILE A 392 -14.10 -7.15 -31.72
N GLY A 393 -15.20 -6.69 -32.31
CA GLY A 393 -16.53 -6.58 -31.70
C GLY A 393 -16.74 -5.35 -30.80
N MET A 394 -15.77 -4.42 -30.70
CA MET A 394 -15.93 -3.16 -29.98
C MET A 394 -16.18 -1.99 -30.93
N ALA A 395 -17.00 -1.02 -30.52
CA ALA A 395 -17.38 0.13 -31.35
C ALA A 395 -16.27 1.20 -31.50
N ASN A 396 -15.37 1.32 -30.53
CA ASN A 396 -14.37 2.39 -30.47
C ASN A 396 -12.97 1.85 -30.18
N GLU A 397 -11.94 2.59 -30.65
CA GLU A 397 -10.56 2.35 -30.25
C GLU A 397 -10.32 2.61 -28.76
N MET A 398 -9.39 1.85 -28.17
CA MET A 398 -8.92 2.06 -26.81
C MET A 398 -7.40 1.96 -26.72
N LYS A 399 -6.84 2.50 -25.64
CA LYS A 399 -5.42 2.29 -25.34
C LYS A 399 -5.20 0.81 -25.03
N LEU A 400 -4.13 0.25 -25.56
CA LEU A 400 -3.75 -1.14 -25.33
C LEU A 400 -3.49 -1.42 -23.83
N GLN A 401 -3.04 -0.42 -23.09
CA GLN A 401 -2.91 -0.47 -21.63
C GLN A 401 -4.26 -0.67 -20.91
N ASP A 402 -5.32 0.02 -21.38
CA ASP A 402 -6.66 -0.10 -20.82
C ASP A 402 -7.25 -1.46 -21.17
N PHE A 403 -7.01 -1.92 -22.41
CA PHE A 403 -7.38 -3.26 -22.85
C PHE A 403 -6.76 -4.35 -21.98
N PHE A 404 -5.45 -4.29 -21.70
CA PHE A 404 -4.78 -5.24 -20.80
C PHE A 404 -5.33 -5.21 -19.38
N THR A 405 -5.77 -4.05 -18.92
CA THR A 405 -6.37 -3.89 -17.59
C THR A 405 -7.73 -4.57 -17.54
N ASN A 406 -8.58 -4.33 -18.54
CA ASN A 406 -9.90 -4.95 -18.66
C ASN A 406 -9.82 -6.48 -18.85
N ALA A 407 -8.85 -6.94 -19.63
CA ALA A 407 -8.57 -8.36 -19.85
C ALA A 407 -7.81 -9.03 -18.68
N LYS A 408 -7.56 -8.30 -17.57
CA LYS A 408 -6.84 -8.77 -16.38
C LYS A 408 -5.47 -9.40 -16.69
N VAL A 409 -4.76 -8.86 -17.69
CA VAL A 409 -3.41 -9.30 -18.04
C VAL A 409 -2.42 -8.81 -16.96
N PRO A 410 -1.67 -9.70 -16.29
CA PRO A 410 -0.68 -9.31 -15.29
C PRO A 410 0.38 -8.37 -15.87
N ARG A 411 0.80 -7.35 -15.11
CA ARG A 411 1.76 -6.34 -15.60
C ARG A 411 3.08 -6.93 -16.09
N ALA A 412 3.58 -7.96 -15.41
CA ALA A 412 4.78 -8.69 -15.82
C ALA A 412 4.62 -9.31 -17.21
N ARG A 413 3.48 -9.99 -17.45
CA ARG A 413 3.17 -10.62 -18.74
C ARG A 413 2.98 -9.61 -19.87
N ARG A 414 2.45 -8.41 -19.59
CA ARG A 414 2.19 -7.40 -20.65
C ARG A 414 3.43 -7.11 -21.48
N ARG A 415 4.61 -7.00 -20.84
CA ARG A 415 5.86 -6.66 -21.54
C ARG A 415 6.37 -7.76 -22.46
N GLU A 416 6.00 -9.01 -22.20
CA GLU A 416 6.37 -10.15 -23.03
C GLU A 416 5.43 -10.35 -24.23
N LEU A 417 4.27 -9.69 -24.25
CA LEU A 417 3.32 -9.87 -25.34
C LEU A 417 3.84 -9.22 -26.63
N ILE A 418 3.80 -9.99 -27.71
CA ILE A 418 4.10 -9.51 -29.05
C ILE A 418 2.85 -8.92 -29.67
N VAL A 419 3.03 -7.79 -30.35
CA VAL A 419 2.03 -7.17 -31.22
C VAL A 419 2.53 -7.21 -32.66
N ALA A 420 1.62 -7.47 -33.59
CA ALA A 420 1.89 -7.31 -35.01
C ALA A 420 1.16 -6.09 -35.55
N THR A 421 1.89 -5.29 -36.32
CA THR A 421 1.41 -4.04 -36.91
C THR A 421 1.59 -4.01 -38.42
N THR A 422 0.75 -3.27 -39.12
CA THR A 422 0.97 -2.95 -40.54
C THR A 422 2.19 -2.04 -40.70
N ALA A 423 2.66 -1.82 -41.94
CA ALA A 423 3.72 -0.84 -42.21
C ALA A 423 3.39 0.59 -41.70
N LEU A 424 2.09 0.92 -41.61
CA LEU A 424 1.58 2.19 -41.09
C LEU A 424 1.48 2.23 -39.56
N GLY A 425 1.81 1.13 -38.87
CA GLY A 425 1.82 1.04 -37.41
C GLY A 425 0.48 0.65 -36.77
N GLU A 426 -0.52 0.27 -37.58
CA GLU A 426 -1.83 -0.16 -37.08
C GLU A 426 -1.76 -1.58 -36.51
N ILE A 427 -2.21 -1.77 -35.27
CA ILE A 427 -2.16 -3.08 -34.59
C ILE A 427 -3.28 -3.98 -35.12
N PHE A 428 -2.91 -5.13 -35.70
CA PHE A 428 -3.87 -6.12 -36.16
C PHE A 428 -3.93 -7.37 -35.29
N TRP A 429 -2.86 -7.69 -34.55
CA TRP A 429 -2.79 -8.88 -33.70
C TRP A 429 -2.01 -8.62 -32.41
N ILE A 430 -2.47 -9.26 -31.33
CA ILE A 430 -1.81 -9.27 -30.02
C ILE A 430 -1.76 -10.72 -29.54
N GLU A 431 -0.57 -11.18 -29.14
CA GLU A 431 -0.32 -12.56 -28.72
C GLU A 431 -1.35 -13.05 -27.68
N GLY A 432 -2.10 -14.10 -28.02
CA GLY A 432 -3.04 -14.75 -27.11
C GLY A 432 -4.25 -13.93 -26.67
N LEU A 433 -4.49 -12.77 -27.30
CA LEU A 433 -5.62 -11.89 -26.97
C LEU A 433 -6.53 -11.70 -28.20
N ARG A 434 -6.99 -10.46 -28.45
CA ARG A 434 -7.93 -10.16 -29.54
C ARG A 434 -7.22 -9.61 -30.77
N ILE A 435 -7.82 -9.85 -31.92
CA ILE A 435 -7.45 -9.21 -33.19
C ILE A 435 -8.06 -7.82 -33.33
N GLY A 436 -7.51 -7.01 -34.23
CA GLY A 436 -8.04 -5.69 -34.57
C GLY A 436 -9.28 -5.76 -35.46
N GLU A 437 -10.31 -4.97 -35.13
CA GLU A 437 -11.62 -4.92 -35.82
C GLU A 437 -11.49 -4.67 -37.33
N ARG A 438 -10.59 -3.75 -37.73
CA ARG A 438 -10.37 -3.38 -39.14
C ARG A 438 -9.90 -4.56 -40.00
N PHE A 439 -9.19 -5.52 -39.42
CA PHE A 439 -8.51 -6.59 -40.14
C PHE A 439 -9.28 -7.91 -40.14
N LYS A 440 -10.50 -7.92 -39.58
CA LYS A 440 -11.39 -9.08 -39.62
C LYS A 440 -11.78 -9.43 -41.06
N LEU A 441 -12.15 -10.69 -41.26
CA LEU A 441 -12.72 -11.15 -42.51
C LEU A 441 -14.14 -10.58 -42.68
N ASP A 442 -14.46 -10.14 -43.89
CA ASP A 442 -15.79 -9.74 -44.31
C ASP A 442 -16.24 -10.49 -45.58
N LYS A 443 -17.40 -10.14 -46.14
CA LYS A 443 -17.94 -10.79 -47.35
C LYS A 443 -17.22 -10.40 -48.64
N ALA A 444 -16.38 -9.36 -48.62
CA ALA A 444 -15.71 -8.77 -49.79
C ALA A 444 -14.22 -9.13 -49.90
N ILE A 445 -13.69 -9.95 -48.98
CA ILE A 445 -12.29 -10.37 -48.99
C ILE A 445 -11.90 -11.04 -50.31
N GLN A 446 -10.71 -10.72 -50.81
CA GLN A 446 -10.13 -11.39 -51.99
C GLN A 446 -9.03 -12.37 -51.58
N ARG A 447 -8.24 -12.00 -50.55
CA ARG A 447 -7.18 -12.85 -49.99
C ARG A 447 -7.31 -12.96 -48.48
N ARG A 448 -7.13 -14.19 -47.95
CA ARG A 448 -7.09 -14.45 -46.51
C ARG A 448 -5.67 -14.72 -46.04
N LEU A 449 -5.28 -14.11 -44.92
CA LEU A 449 -4.08 -14.43 -44.18
C LEU A 449 -4.44 -15.40 -43.05
N LYS A 450 -3.94 -16.62 -43.14
CA LYS A 450 -4.00 -17.60 -42.04
C LYS A 450 -2.76 -17.40 -41.17
N TRP A 451 -2.95 -17.04 -39.92
CA TRP A 451 -1.89 -16.73 -38.97
C TRP A 451 -1.87 -17.77 -37.84
N LYS A 452 -0.76 -18.48 -37.66
CA LYS A 452 -0.58 -19.42 -36.55
C LYS A 452 0.58 -18.98 -35.68
N TRP A 453 0.46 -19.16 -34.38
CA TRP A 453 1.50 -18.79 -33.42
C TRP A 453 1.58 -19.79 -32.28
N GLN A 454 2.79 -20.03 -31.77
CA GLN A 454 3.07 -20.85 -30.59
C GLN A 454 4.34 -20.35 -29.88
N ARG A 455 4.34 -20.33 -28.53
CA ARG A 455 5.57 -20.14 -27.77
C ARG A 455 6.43 -21.39 -27.90
N VAL A 456 7.69 -21.22 -28.28
CA VAL A 456 8.70 -22.29 -28.30
C VAL A 456 9.37 -22.28 -26.92
N ALA A 457 9.47 -23.46 -26.30
CA ALA A 457 10.01 -23.63 -24.94
C ALA A 457 11.51 -23.35 -24.87
#